data_AF-A0A4P7A362-F1
#
_entry.id   AF-A0A4P7A362-F1
#
_cell.length_a   1.000
_cell.length_b   1.000
_cell.length_c   1.000
_cell.angle_alpha   90.00
_cell.angle_beta   90.00
_cell.angle_gamma   90.00
#
_symmetry.space_group_name_H-M   'P 1'
#
loop_
_entity.id
_entity.type
_entity.pdbx_description
1 polymer ?
#
loop_
_entity_poly.entity_id
_entity_poly.type
_entity_poly.pdbx_seq_one_letter_code
_entity_poly.pdbx_strand_id
1 'polypeptide(L)'
;MTTKKWRPLWSYDTEKTEPWLSNLSSQGNRLISVNRFTRMFTFEQGPAEDVQFQVVYDKSRKTLSKVIMESNWEEVFYTGNWRFLKNDSKGVSIYPSREGLLKRNRIHFYVLAGLAMFCVMPFLMMFLLIWTLLTDINSVEPSPYWWITAVYFMSVISVLVLTIFTAIKLKAFERKYFNSAVDDNEVSGKTFTKWRFAWMYEPDKLEKWLSEMAAEGNHLIRVGKIGTNFIFEKGTPSHVSFVCDYQIKTTPSYADIHKSAGWQLKFTSPYSLTKHSLWSQEYAEGEDIPRFTYDDAEQKAQVRKVLLASTGVIMYTLAIIFIYLWMGQSFERQVGWNVHSFIEWAMIISLLSPLMIMIKTFNYAIRMRSVN
;
A
#
# COMPACT_ATOMS: atom_id res chain seq x y z
N MET A 1 -9.72 -1.83 43.19
CA MET A 1 -9.51 -3.21 42.68
C MET A 1 -8.96 -3.11 41.26
N THR A 2 -7.94 -3.90 40.90
CA THR A 2 -7.35 -3.88 39.55
C THR A 2 -7.81 -5.07 38.72
N THR A 3 -8.15 -4.84 37.46
CA THR A 3 -8.54 -5.89 36.52
C THR A 3 -7.62 -5.88 35.30
N LYS A 4 -7.32 -7.07 34.76
CA LYS A 4 -6.48 -7.21 33.56
C LYS A 4 -7.31 -7.78 32.42
N LYS A 5 -7.27 -7.15 31.25
CA LYS A 5 -7.97 -7.61 30.04
C LYS A 5 -6.98 -7.80 28.90
N TRP A 6 -7.06 -8.94 28.23
CA TRP A 6 -6.23 -9.27 27.08
C TRP A 6 -6.86 -8.72 25.79
N ARG A 7 -6.05 -8.08 24.94
CA ARG A 7 -6.50 -7.60 23.64
C ARG A 7 -5.40 -7.76 22.58
N PRO A 8 -5.33 -8.92 21.89
CA PRO A 8 -4.29 -9.14 20.88
C PRO A 8 -4.44 -8.17 19.71
N LEU A 9 -3.32 -7.87 19.04
CA LEU A 9 -3.26 -7.03 17.84
C LEU A 9 -3.87 -5.61 17.99
N TRP A 10 -4.13 -5.13 19.21
CA TRP A 10 -4.72 -3.80 19.48
C TRP A 10 -3.99 -2.67 18.73
N SER A 11 -2.68 -2.79 18.58
CA SER A 11 -1.84 -1.80 17.89
C SER A 11 -2.05 -1.70 16.38
N TYR A 12 -2.77 -2.65 15.77
CA TYR A 12 -3.15 -2.65 14.36
C TYR A 12 -4.65 -2.37 14.18
N ASP A 13 -5.44 -2.50 15.25
CA ASP A 13 -6.88 -2.27 15.24
C ASP A 13 -7.24 -1.23 16.31
N THR A 14 -6.65 -0.03 16.18
CA THR A 14 -6.93 1.09 17.09
C THR A 14 -8.39 1.51 16.98
N GLU A 15 -8.99 1.40 15.80
CA GLU A 15 -10.40 1.72 15.54
C GLU A 15 -11.37 0.91 16.38
N LYS A 16 -11.10 -0.37 16.64
CA LYS A 16 -11.91 -1.14 17.58
C LYS A 16 -11.46 -0.96 19.03
N THR A 17 -10.18 -0.67 19.24
CA THR A 17 -9.58 -0.56 20.58
C THR A 17 -10.03 0.71 21.29
N GLU A 18 -10.17 1.81 20.57
CA GLU A 18 -10.62 3.11 21.11
C GLU A 18 -12.06 3.03 21.67
N PRO A 19 -13.09 2.59 20.91
CA PRO A 19 -14.44 2.38 21.46
C PRO A 19 -14.49 1.36 22.60
N TRP A 20 -13.64 0.33 22.54
CA TRP A 20 -13.54 -0.65 23.61
C TRP A 20 -13.00 -0.03 24.90
N LEU A 21 -12.02 0.87 24.83
CA LEU A 21 -11.53 1.62 25.99
C LEU A 21 -12.62 2.57 26.52
N SER A 22 -13.33 3.27 25.64
CA SER A 22 -14.46 4.13 26.01
C SER A 22 -15.55 3.36 26.75
N ASN A 23 -15.96 2.20 26.22
CA ASN A 23 -16.95 1.34 26.88
C ASN A 23 -16.48 0.77 28.23
N LEU A 24 -15.17 0.56 28.41
CA LEU A 24 -14.64 0.15 29.70
C LEU A 24 -14.66 1.30 30.71
N SER A 25 -14.35 2.51 30.26
CA SER A 25 -14.39 3.72 31.07
C SER A 25 -15.81 4.06 31.53
N SER A 26 -16.82 3.88 30.68
CA SER A 26 -18.23 4.07 31.04
C SER A 26 -18.73 3.06 32.07
N GLN A 27 -18.03 1.94 32.25
CA GLN A 27 -18.26 0.94 33.30
C GLN A 27 -17.43 1.21 34.57
N GLY A 28 -16.73 2.35 34.63
CA GLY A 28 -15.85 2.71 35.74
C GLY A 28 -14.50 2.02 35.73
N ASN A 29 -14.03 1.51 34.59
CA ASN A 29 -12.67 0.96 34.48
C ASN A 29 -11.71 2.01 33.94
N ARG A 30 -10.90 2.61 34.82
CA ARG A 30 -9.86 3.57 34.46
C ARG A 30 -8.60 2.84 33.99
N LEU A 31 -8.11 3.18 32.80
CA LEU A 31 -6.88 2.61 32.25
C LEU A 31 -5.65 3.10 33.03
N ILE A 32 -4.84 2.18 33.59
CA ILE A 32 -3.59 2.52 34.29
C ILE A 32 -2.37 2.16 33.45
N SER A 33 -2.36 1.00 32.81
CA SER A 33 -1.19 0.54 32.07
C SER A 33 -1.50 -0.41 30.94
N VAL A 34 -0.61 -0.46 29.96
CA VAL A 34 -0.66 -1.39 28.83
C VAL A 34 0.69 -2.08 28.67
N ASN A 35 0.69 -3.40 28.82
CA ASN A 35 1.87 -4.20 28.51
C ASN A 35 1.91 -4.50 27.01
N ARG A 36 2.90 -3.93 26.32
CA ARG A 36 3.04 -4.05 24.86
C ARG A 36 3.40 -5.45 24.38
N PHE A 37 4.11 -6.24 25.19
CA PHE A 37 4.56 -7.58 24.81
C PHE A 37 3.44 -8.60 25.01
N THR A 38 2.85 -8.63 26.20
CA THR A 38 1.77 -9.58 26.54
C THR A 38 0.40 -9.15 26.00
N ARG A 39 0.26 -7.91 25.51
CA ARG A 39 -0.99 -7.32 25.01
C ARG A 39 -2.08 -7.23 26.09
N MET A 40 -1.66 -7.08 27.34
CA MET A 40 -2.55 -6.95 28.50
C MET A 40 -2.76 -5.48 28.86
N PHE A 41 -4.02 -5.10 29.06
CA PHE A 41 -4.42 -3.80 29.59
C PHE A 41 -4.79 -3.97 31.06
N THR A 42 -4.28 -3.11 31.93
CA THR A 42 -4.58 -3.10 33.36
C THR A 42 -5.43 -1.88 33.69
N PHE A 43 -6.53 -2.12 34.37
CA PHE A 43 -7.50 -1.11 34.77
C PHE A 43 -7.64 -1.08 36.28
N GLU A 44 -8.07 0.05 36.81
CA GLU A 44 -8.53 0.22 38.19
C GLU A 44 -9.98 0.67 38.20
N GLN A 45 -10.72 0.20 39.20
CA GLN A 45 -12.09 0.62 39.42
C GLN A 45 -12.11 2.08 39.89
N GLY A 46 -12.80 2.92 39.12
CA GLY A 46 -13.05 4.33 39.38
C GLY A 46 -14.49 4.73 39.03
N PRO A 47 -14.81 6.03 38.98
CA PRO A 47 -16.11 6.51 38.55
C PRO A 47 -16.37 6.17 37.07
N ALA A 48 -17.62 5.94 36.72
CA ALA A 48 -18.04 5.78 35.34
C ALA A 48 -17.83 7.10 34.58
N GLU A 49 -17.01 7.06 33.54
CA GLU A 49 -16.66 8.22 32.71
C GLU A 49 -17.07 7.95 31.26
N ASP A 50 -17.96 8.78 30.72
CA ASP A 50 -18.38 8.75 29.31
C ASP A 50 -17.39 9.57 28.46
N VAL A 51 -16.28 8.95 28.08
CA VAL A 51 -15.13 9.62 27.44
C VAL A 51 -14.76 8.98 26.11
N GLN A 52 -14.25 9.78 25.18
CA GLN A 52 -13.70 9.28 23.93
C GLN A 52 -12.21 9.02 24.06
N PHE A 53 -11.78 7.81 23.70
CA PHE A 53 -10.35 7.48 23.64
C PHE A 53 -9.78 7.65 22.24
N GLN A 54 -8.52 8.09 22.18
CA GLN A 54 -7.72 8.03 20.97
C GLN A 54 -6.32 7.50 21.26
N VAL A 55 -5.89 6.55 20.44
CA VAL A 55 -4.56 5.96 20.54
C VAL A 55 -3.67 6.63 19.51
N VAL A 56 -2.58 7.24 19.97
CA VAL A 56 -1.61 7.94 19.12
C VAL A 56 -0.28 7.22 19.17
N TYR A 57 0.37 7.09 18.01
CA TYR A 57 1.75 6.65 17.92
C TYR A 57 2.62 7.84 17.56
N ASP A 58 3.40 8.33 18.51
CA ASP A 58 4.31 9.44 18.30
C ASP A 58 5.72 9.08 18.77
N LYS A 59 6.69 9.20 17.85
CA LYS A 59 8.12 9.03 18.16
C LYS A 59 8.73 10.29 18.76
N SER A 60 8.07 11.44 18.56
CA SER A 60 8.45 12.68 19.21
C SER A 60 8.19 12.52 20.71
N ARG A 61 9.23 12.68 21.53
CA ARG A 61 9.09 12.70 22.99
C ARG A 61 8.56 14.04 23.50
N LYS A 62 8.02 14.88 22.61
CA LYS A 62 7.52 16.22 22.95
C LYS A 62 6.17 16.11 23.66
N THR A 63 5.83 17.06 24.50
CA THR A 63 4.47 17.17 25.05
C THR A 63 3.46 17.31 23.90
N LEU A 64 2.19 16.99 24.19
CA LEU A 64 1.10 17.23 23.24
C LEU A 64 1.16 18.66 22.68
N SER A 65 0.78 18.83 21.41
CA SER A 65 0.73 20.17 20.82
C SER A 65 -0.31 21.03 21.55
N LYS A 66 -0.05 22.34 21.64
CA LYS A 66 -0.96 23.28 22.30
C LYS A 66 -2.40 23.18 21.77
N VAL A 67 -2.54 23.09 20.45
CA VAL A 67 -3.84 22.91 19.77
C VAL A 67 -4.62 21.69 20.28
N ILE A 68 -3.94 20.56 20.54
CA ILE A 68 -4.61 19.34 21.00
C ILE A 68 -5.00 19.46 22.47
N MET A 69 -4.16 20.07 23.31
CA MET A 69 -4.49 20.36 24.71
C MET A 69 -5.65 21.35 24.82
N GLU A 70 -5.66 22.40 24.00
CA GLU A 70 -6.76 23.37 23.89
C GLU A 70 -8.08 22.73 23.40
N SER A 71 -8.00 21.56 22.76
CA SER A 71 -9.16 20.77 22.33
C SER A 71 -9.64 19.74 23.37
N ASN A 72 -9.25 19.90 24.64
CA ASN A 72 -9.61 19.03 25.77
C ASN A 72 -9.16 17.57 25.63
N TRP A 73 -8.08 17.32 24.88
CA TRP A 73 -7.45 16.01 24.88
C TRP A 73 -6.41 15.92 25.99
N GLU A 74 -6.58 14.95 26.88
CA GLU A 74 -5.69 14.69 28.00
C GLU A 74 -4.98 13.35 27.83
N GLU A 75 -3.70 13.30 28.21
CA GLU A 75 -2.94 12.05 28.21
C GLU A 75 -3.26 11.23 29.46
N VAL A 76 -3.87 10.06 29.28
CA VAL A 76 -4.18 9.14 30.39
C VAL A 76 -2.98 8.27 30.73
N PHE A 77 -2.29 7.79 29.70
CA PHE A 77 -1.17 6.86 29.83
C PHE A 77 -0.27 6.90 28.60
N TYR A 78 1.03 6.68 28.79
CA TYR A 78 1.98 6.50 27.69
C TYR A 78 2.91 5.30 27.93
N THR A 79 3.31 4.62 26.85
CA THR A 79 4.30 3.54 26.90
C THR A 79 5.14 3.48 25.63
N GLY A 80 6.44 3.78 25.77
CA GLY A 80 7.32 3.96 24.63
C GLY A 80 6.83 5.08 23.71
N ASN A 81 6.50 4.75 22.46
CA ASN A 81 5.98 5.70 21.47
C ASN A 81 4.44 5.71 21.39
N TRP A 82 3.74 5.04 22.31
CA TRP A 82 2.28 4.98 22.34
C TRP A 82 1.74 5.93 23.41
N ARG A 83 0.70 6.68 23.05
CA ARG A 83 -0.04 7.56 23.96
C ARG A 83 -1.52 7.23 23.87
N PHE A 84 -2.17 7.18 25.02
CA PHE A 84 -3.59 6.96 25.16
C PHE A 84 -4.18 8.27 25.64
N LEU A 85 -4.92 8.92 24.77
CA LEU A 85 -5.56 10.20 25.03
C LEU A 85 -7.03 9.96 25.33
N LYS A 86 -7.59 10.74 26.26
CA LYS A 86 -9.03 10.81 26.48
C LYS A 86 -9.54 12.22 26.21
N ASN A 87 -10.80 12.32 25.81
CA ASN A 87 -11.52 13.58 25.69
C ASN A 87 -12.89 13.41 26.35
N ASP A 88 -13.21 14.32 27.25
CA ASP A 88 -14.44 14.28 28.05
C ASP A 88 -15.62 14.97 27.33
N SER A 89 -15.39 15.58 26.17
CA SER A 89 -16.41 16.31 25.39
C SER A 89 -17.12 15.42 24.37
N LYS A 90 -18.46 15.55 24.27
CA LYS A 90 -19.30 14.81 23.30
C LYS A 90 -19.23 15.38 21.88
N GLY A 91 -18.61 16.56 21.70
CA GLY A 91 -18.53 17.29 20.43
C GLY A 91 -17.08 17.62 20.07
N VAL A 92 -16.25 16.61 19.90
CA VAL A 92 -14.83 16.80 19.54
C VAL A 92 -14.74 17.33 18.10
N SER A 93 -14.20 18.53 17.94
CA SER A 93 -13.97 19.15 16.63
C SER A 93 -12.59 18.83 16.06
N ILE A 94 -11.57 18.67 16.91
CA ILE A 94 -10.18 18.46 16.51
C ILE A 94 -9.68 17.13 17.07
N TYR A 95 -9.21 16.27 16.18
CA TYR A 95 -8.66 14.96 16.53
C TYR A 95 -7.13 14.95 16.40
N PRO A 96 -6.41 14.30 17.33
CA PRO A 96 -4.99 13.99 17.18
C PRO A 96 -4.65 13.33 15.85
N SER A 97 -3.52 13.72 15.26
CA SER A 97 -3.05 13.18 13.99
C SER A 97 -2.80 11.67 14.06
N ARG A 98 -3.30 10.94 13.05
CA ARG A 98 -3.12 9.50 12.89
C ARG A 98 -1.92 9.12 12.01
N GLU A 99 -1.12 10.09 11.56
CA GLU A 99 0.00 9.84 10.65
C GLU A 99 1.05 8.88 11.21
N GLY A 100 1.35 8.97 12.51
CA GLY A 100 2.36 8.13 13.12
C GLY A 100 1.97 6.65 13.15
N LEU A 101 0.67 6.36 13.34
CA LEU A 101 0.12 5.00 13.23
C LEU A 101 0.29 4.48 11.80
N LEU A 102 -0.04 5.30 10.80
CA LEU A 102 0.11 4.94 9.41
C LEU A 102 1.57 4.61 9.06
N LYS A 103 2.50 5.51 9.41
CA LYS A 103 3.95 5.34 9.16
C LYS A 103 4.47 4.06 9.78
N ARG A 104 4.09 3.76 11.03
CA ARG A 104 4.46 2.50 11.70
C ARG A 104 3.88 1.28 10.96
N ASN A 105 2.59 1.29 10.65
CA ASN A 105 1.93 0.15 10.03
C ASN A 105 2.50 -0.13 8.63
N ARG A 106 2.87 0.91 7.86
CA ARG A 106 3.61 0.77 6.61
C ARG A 106 4.96 0.08 6.80
N ILE A 107 5.77 0.50 7.79
CA ILE A 107 7.06 -0.14 8.09
C ILE A 107 6.88 -1.64 8.40
N HIS A 108 5.93 -1.97 9.26
CA HIS A 108 5.65 -3.37 9.60
C HIS A 108 5.21 -4.18 8.37
N PHE A 109 4.34 -3.62 7.55
CA PHE A 109 3.94 -4.22 6.29
C PHE A 109 5.15 -4.46 5.38
N TYR A 110 6.06 -3.49 5.20
CA TYR A 110 7.24 -3.69 4.35
C TYR A 110 8.17 -4.79 4.88
N VAL A 111 8.40 -4.85 6.20
CA VAL A 111 9.23 -5.90 6.81
C VAL A 111 8.59 -7.26 6.60
N LEU A 112 7.28 -7.39 6.86
CA LEU A 112 6.54 -8.63 6.66
C LEU A 112 6.44 -9.03 5.18
N ALA A 113 6.23 -8.08 4.28
CA ALA A 113 6.23 -8.32 2.85
C ALA A 113 7.61 -8.78 2.35
N GLY A 114 8.69 -8.17 2.86
CA GLY A 114 10.07 -8.60 2.63
C GLY A 114 10.29 -10.06 3.04
N LEU A 115 9.92 -10.41 4.28
CA LEU A 115 10.01 -11.79 4.77
C LEU A 115 9.12 -12.74 3.97
N ALA A 116 7.90 -12.34 3.63
CA ALA A 116 6.97 -13.13 2.85
C ALA A 116 7.52 -13.48 1.46
N MET A 117 8.26 -12.57 0.80
CA MET A 117 8.92 -12.85 -0.48
C MET A 117 9.91 -14.02 -0.35
N PHE A 118 10.70 -14.08 0.73
CA PHE A 118 11.59 -15.22 0.99
C PHE A 118 10.83 -16.51 1.34
N CYS A 119 9.61 -16.39 1.88
CA CYS A 119 8.76 -17.53 2.22
C CYS A 119 8.02 -18.14 1.02
N VAL A 120 7.93 -17.45 -0.14
CA VAL A 120 7.22 -17.96 -1.33
C VAL A 120 7.84 -19.27 -1.84
N MET A 121 9.17 -19.31 -1.98
CA MET A 121 9.86 -20.51 -2.48
C MET A 121 9.65 -21.73 -1.55
N PRO A 122 9.91 -21.64 -0.23
CA PRO A 122 9.55 -22.69 0.72
C PRO A 122 8.08 -23.12 0.66
N PHE A 123 7.17 -22.16 0.49
CA PHE A 123 5.75 -22.45 0.37
C PHE A 123 5.42 -23.26 -0.90
N LEU A 124 6.06 -22.96 -2.03
CA LEU A 124 5.94 -23.79 -3.25
C LEU A 124 6.56 -25.18 -3.06
N MET A 125 7.70 -25.28 -2.39
CA MET A 125 8.31 -26.57 -2.05
C MET A 125 7.40 -27.41 -1.15
N MET A 126 6.65 -26.79 -0.24
CA MET A 126 5.64 -27.47 0.57
C MET A 126 4.59 -28.16 -0.31
N PHE A 127 4.09 -27.49 -1.34
CA PHE A 127 3.12 -28.10 -2.27
C PHE A 127 3.73 -29.26 -3.06
N LEU A 128 4.99 -29.14 -3.49
CA LEU A 128 5.68 -30.24 -4.15
C LEU A 128 5.82 -31.44 -3.21
N LEU A 129 6.16 -31.22 -1.94
CA LEU A 129 6.26 -32.28 -0.94
C LEU A 129 4.89 -32.92 -0.64
N ILE A 130 3.83 -32.12 -0.51
CA ILE A 130 2.46 -32.64 -0.36
C ILE A 130 2.08 -33.46 -1.59
N TRP A 131 2.42 -32.98 -2.79
CA TRP A 131 2.14 -33.68 -4.03
C TRP A 131 2.86 -35.05 -4.09
N THR A 132 4.15 -35.11 -3.75
CA THR A 132 4.89 -36.38 -3.70
C THR A 132 4.30 -37.34 -2.67
N LEU A 133 3.92 -36.84 -1.49
CA LEU A 133 3.23 -37.63 -0.46
C LEU A 133 1.90 -38.22 -0.98
N LEU A 134 1.18 -37.50 -1.83
CA LEU A 134 -0.11 -37.96 -2.38
C LEU A 134 0.05 -38.96 -3.52
N THR A 135 1.11 -38.85 -4.33
CA THR A 135 1.29 -39.68 -5.54
C THR A 135 2.15 -40.92 -5.33
N ASP A 136 3.07 -40.91 -4.36
CA ASP A 136 4.03 -41.99 -4.16
C ASP A 136 4.35 -42.19 -2.67
N ILE A 137 3.36 -42.69 -1.91
CA ILE A 137 3.46 -42.92 -0.46
C ILE A 137 4.60 -43.89 -0.11
N ASN A 138 4.95 -44.80 -1.02
CA ASN A 138 5.91 -45.87 -0.77
C ASN A 138 7.37 -45.41 -0.85
N SER A 139 7.67 -44.24 -1.44
CA SER A 139 9.02 -43.69 -1.53
C SER A 139 9.39 -42.75 -0.38
N VAL A 140 8.48 -42.54 0.57
CA VAL A 140 8.66 -41.59 1.67
C VAL A 140 9.19 -42.30 2.90
N GLU A 141 10.46 -42.08 3.22
CA GLU A 141 11.05 -42.62 4.45
C GLU A 141 10.59 -41.84 5.69
N PRO A 142 10.12 -42.52 6.75
CA PRO A 142 9.70 -41.86 7.98
C PRO A 142 10.91 -41.25 8.71
N SER A 143 10.92 -39.92 8.86
CA SER A 143 11.93 -39.21 9.63
C SER A 143 11.47 -38.96 11.07
N PRO A 144 12.30 -39.22 12.09
CA PRO A 144 11.98 -38.88 13.48
C PRO A 144 11.86 -37.36 13.73
N TYR A 145 12.31 -36.53 12.78
CA TYR A 145 12.31 -35.07 12.86
C TYR A 145 11.22 -34.38 12.03
N TRP A 146 10.19 -35.11 11.59
CA TRP A 146 9.09 -34.56 10.78
C TRP A 146 8.41 -33.32 11.41
N TRP A 147 8.40 -33.24 12.75
CA TRP A 147 7.83 -32.10 13.48
C TRP A 147 8.59 -30.79 13.23
N ILE A 148 9.90 -30.84 12.95
CA ILE A 148 10.70 -29.65 12.61
C ILE A 148 10.21 -29.08 11.27
N THR A 149 10.03 -29.96 10.28
CA THR A 149 9.48 -29.60 8.96
C THR A 149 8.06 -29.02 9.10
N ALA A 150 7.22 -29.61 9.94
CA ALA A 150 5.88 -29.11 10.21
C ALA A 150 5.91 -27.71 10.86
N VAL A 151 6.74 -27.50 11.89
CA VAL A 151 6.90 -26.19 12.56
C VAL A 151 7.44 -25.14 11.60
N TYR A 152 8.39 -25.51 10.75
CA TYR A 152 8.93 -24.63 9.71
C TYR A 152 7.82 -24.17 8.74
N PHE A 153 7.03 -25.09 8.18
CA PHE A 153 5.94 -24.73 7.27
C PHE A 153 4.82 -23.95 7.96
N MET A 154 4.50 -24.27 9.21
CA MET A 154 3.56 -23.47 10.02
C MET A 154 4.07 -22.03 10.21
N SER A 155 5.38 -21.82 10.40
CA SER A 155 5.96 -20.49 10.49
C SER A 155 5.86 -19.72 9.16
N VAL A 156 6.10 -20.40 8.03
CA VAL A 156 5.94 -19.85 6.67
C VAL A 156 4.49 -19.40 6.44
N ILE A 157 3.51 -20.28 6.72
CA ILE A 157 2.09 -19.95 6.60
C ILE A 157 1.72 -18.77 7.50
N SER A 158 2.22 -18.75 8.73
CA SER A 158 1.97 -17.67 9.69
C SER A 158 2.46 -16.31 9.18
N VAL A 159 3.66 -16.26 8.59
CA VAL A 159 4.20 -15.03 7.98
C VAL A 159 3.32 -14.57 6.81
N LEU A 160 2.92 -15.49 5.92
CA LEU A 160 2.07 -15.15 4.78
C LEU A 160 0.70 -14.60 5.21
N VAL A 161 0.05 -15.26 6.18
CA VAL A 161 -1.24 -14.84 6.73
C VAL A 161 -1.13 -13.46 7.41
N LEU A 162 -0.09 -13.23 8.20
CA LEU A 162 0.14 -11.93 8.85
C LEU A 162 0.39 -10.81 7.84
N THR A 163 1.13 -11.09 6.76
CA THR A 163 1.36 -10.13 5.66
C THR A 163 0.04 -9.75 4.99
N ILE A 164 -0.82 -10.73 4.66
CA ILE A 164 -2.14 -10.47 4.06
C ILE A 164 -3.01 -9.66 5.02
N PHE A 165 -3.08 -10.07 6.30
CA PHE A 165 -3.86 -9.38 7.32
C PHE A 165 -3.43 -7.90 7.47
N THR A 166 -2.13 -7.65 7.59
CA THR A 166 -1.58 -6.29 7.73
C THR A 166 -1.81 -5.47 6.47
N ALA A 167 -1.72 -6.06 5.28
CA ALA A 167 -2.03 -5.38 4.02
C ALA A 167 -3.50 -4.91 3.95
N ILE A 168 -4.45 -5.79 4.31
CA ILE A 168 -5.88 -5.46 4.33
C ILE A 168 -6.16 -4.35 5.34
N LYS A 169 -5.64 -4.47 6.56
CA LYS A 169 -5.84 -3.48 7.63
C LYS A 169 -5.21 -2.13 7.29
N LEU A 170 -4.01 -2.13 6.71
CA LEU A 170 -3.33 -0.91 6.28
C LEU A 170 -4.14 -0.19 5.19
N LYS A 171 -4.61 -0.90 4.16
CA LYS A 171 -5.41 -0.29 3.09
C LYS A 171 -6.74 0.26 3.59
N ALA A 172 -7.43 -0.47 4.47
CA ALA A 172 -8.66 0.00 5.09
C ALA A 172 -8.42 1.30 5.90
N PHE A 173 -7.34 1.34 6.68
CA PHE A 173 -6.94 2.50 7.47
C PHE A 173 -6.58 3.72 6.59
N GLU A 174 -5.82 3.51 5.52
CA GLU A 174 -5.47 4.57 4.56
C GLU A 174 -6.71 5.18 3.89
N ARG A 175 -7.65 4.32 3.45
CA ARG A 175 -8.89 4.76 2.81
C ARG A 175 -9.76 5.59 3.75
N LYS A 176 -9.85 5.19 5.03
CA LYS A 176 -10.73 5.83 6.02
C LYS A 176 -10.22 7.19 6.49
N TYR A 177 -8.91 7.37 6.66
CA TYR A 177 -8.36 8.55 7.32
C TYR A 177 -7.58 9.52 6.44
N PHE A 178 -7.24 9.16 5.21
CA PHE A 178 -6.30 9.94 4.38
C PHE A 178 -6.79 10.18 2.95
N ASN A 179 -8.12 10.24 2.76
CA ASN A 179 -8.82 10.46 1.48
C ASN A 179 -8.17 9.79 0.25
N SER A 180 -7.52 8.65 0.48
CA SER A 180 -6.78 7.90 -0.53
C SER A 180 -7.71 7.02 -1.36
N ALA A 181 -9.02 7.16 -1.16
CA ALA A 181 -10.03 6.58 -2.01
C ALA A 181 -9.97 7.24 -3.39
N VAL A 182 -9.95 6.38 -4.42
CA VAL A 182 -10.27 6.79 -5.79
C VAL A 182 -11.71 7.33 -5.79
N ASP A 183 -11.89 8.45 -6.46
CA ASP A 183 -13.19 9.08 -6.62
C ASP A 183 -13.98 8.27 -7.65
N ASP A 184 -14.92 7.45 -7.15
CA ASP A 184 -15.82 6.68 -7.99
C ASP A 184 -16.97 7.59 -8.45
N ASN A 185 -17.01 7.88 -9.75
CA ASN A 185 -18.16 8.57 -10.34
C ASN A 185 -19.34 7.60 -10.47
N GLU A 186 -20.56 8.06 -10.19
CA GLU A 186 -21.77 7.28 -10.47
C GLU A 186 -21.90 7.05 -11.99
N VAL A 187 -22.15 5.80 -12.37
CA VAL A 187 -22.31 5.42 -13.77
C VAL A 187 -23.77 5.64 -14.15
N SER A 188 -24.02 6.57 -15.06
CA SER A 188 -25.39 6.90 -15.49
C SER A 188 -25.78 6.21 -16.81
N GLY A 189 -24.80 5.82 -17.62
CA GLY A 189 -24.97 5.40 -18.99
C GLY A 189 -24.17 4.16 -19.39
N LYS A 190 -24.01 3.98 -20.72
CA LYS A 190 -23.31 2.83 -21.30
C LYS A 190 -21.80 2.98 -21.14
N THR A 191 -21.18 2.01 -20.46
CA THR A 191 -19.73 1.96 -20.27
C THR A 191 -19.01 1.06 -21.27
N PHE A 192 -17.77 1.38 -21.61
CA PHE A 192 -16.87 0.51 -22.36
C PHE A 192 -15.46 0.54 -21.77
N THR A 193 -14.63 -0.45 -22.11
CA THR A 193 -13.28 -0.60 -21.55
C THR A 193 -12.22 -0.52 -22.65
N LYS A 194 -11.15 0.23 -22.42
CA LYS A 194 -9.93 0.20 -23.24
C LYS A 194 -8.74 -0.27 -22.41
N TRP A 195 -7.88 -1.09 -23.00
CA TRP A 195 -6.70 -1.64 -22.34
C TRP A 195 -5.44 -0.85 -22.73
N ARG A 196 -4.64 -0.48 -21.74
CA ARG A 196 -3.32 0.14 -21.91
C ARG A 196 -2.34 -0.54 -20.96
N PHE A 197 -1.34 -1.21 -21.51
CA PHE A 197 -0.29 -1.87 -20.74
C PHE A 197 0.95 -0.99 -20.63
N ALA A 198 1.62 -1.05 -19.48
CA ALA A 198 2.89 -0.36 -19.23
C ALA A 198 2.85 1.16 -19.53
N TRP A 199 1.71 1.81 -19.26
CA TRP A 199 1.54 3.25 -19.45
C TRP A 199 2.30 4.08 -18.42
N MET A 200 2.58 3.52 -17.23
CA MET A 200 3.31 4.18 -16.14
C MET A 200 4.72 4.63 -16.53
N TYR A 201 5.25 4.09 -17.64
CA TYR A 201 6.56 4.40 -18.19
C TYR A 201 6.52 5.40 -19.35
N GLU A 202 5.33 5.81 -19.80
CA GLU A 202 5.08 6.87 -20.78
C GLU A 202 3.85 7.69 -20.35
N PRO A 203 3.89 8.35 -19.17
CA PRO A 203 2.75 9.05 -18.61
C PRO A 203 2.22 10.14 -19.55
N ASP A 204 3.10 10.88 -20.23
CA ASP A 204 2.78 11.93 -21.19
C ASP A 204 1.82 11.46 -22.30
N LYS A 205 2.08 10.28 -22.86
CA LYS A 205 1.21 9.70 -23.91
C LYS A 205 -0.13 9.27 -23.35
N LEU A 206 -0.16 8.79 -22.10
CA LEU A 206 -1.41 8.42 -21.45
C LEU A 206 -2.25 9.66 -21.18
N GLU A 207 -1.67 10.71 -20.61
CA GLU A 207 -2.36 11.97 -20.30
C GLU A 207 -2.98 12.58 -21.56
N LYS A 208 -2.21 12.66 -22.64
CA LYS A 208 -2.71 13.12 -23.94
C LYS A 208 -3.86 12.26 -24.45
N TRP A 209 -3.69 10.94 -24.44
CA TRP A 209 -4.73 10.01 -24.88
C TRP A 209 -6.01 10.12 -24.05
N LEU A 210 -5.92 10.28 -22.73
CA LEU A 210 -7.09 10.47 -21.86
C LEU A 210 -7.78 11.80 -22.13
N SER A 211 -7.01 12.86 -22.38
CA SER A 211 -7.55 14.18 -22.72
C SER A 211 -8.29 14.14 -24.07
N GLU A 212 -7.72 13.46 -25.08
CA GLU A 212 -8.37 13.21 -26.38
C GLU A 212 -9.67 12.41 -26.21
N MET A 213 -9.65 11.37 -25.38
CA MET A 213 -10.85 10.58 -25.07
C MET A 213 -11.96 11.46 -24.47
N ALA A 214 -11.63 12.35 -23.53
CA ALA A 214 -12.60 13.27 -22.93
C ALA A 214 -13.15 14.29 -23.96
N ALA A 215 -12.29 14.78 -24.86
CA ALA A 215 -12.68 15.68 -25.95
C ALA A 215 -13.63 15.00 -26.96
N GLU A 216 -13.51 13.68 -27.16
CA GLU A 216 -14.45 12.88 -27.95
C GLU A 216 -15.77 12.57 -27.20
N GLY A 217 -15.93 13.03 -25.96
CA GLY A 217 -17.07 12.73 -25.10
C GLY A 217 -16.98 11.36 -24.40
N ASN A 218 -15.80 10.78 -24.29
CA ASN A 218 -15.57 9.53 -23.55
C ASN A 218 -14.94 9.84 -22.18
N HIS A 219 -15.77 9.88 -21.14
CA HIS A 219 -15.37 10.25 -19.78
C HIS A 219 -14.76 9.09 -19.03
N LEU A 220 -13.57 9.27 -18.44
CA LEU A 220 -12.95 8.25 -17.63
C LEU A 220 -13.66 8.16 -16.27
N ILE A 221 -14.33 7.03 -16.04
CA ILE A 221 -15.01 6.75 -14.77
C ILE A 221 -14.01 6.20 -13.76
N ARG A 222 -13.27 5.16 -14.14
CA ARG A 222 -12.29 4.52 -13.26
C ARG A 222 -11.24 3.75 -14.04
N VAL A 223 -10.10 3.57 -13.39
CA VAL A 223 -9.09 2.59 -13.82
C VAL A 223 -9.21 1.36 -12.93
N GLY A 224 -9.16 0.17 -13.51
CA GLY A 224 -9.25 -1.05 -12.71
C GLY A 224 -8.05 -1.26 -11.80
N LYS A 225 -8.18 -2.19 -10.85
CA LYS A 225 -7.27 -2.34 -9.69
C LYS A 225 -5.79 -2.60 -10.06
N ILE A 226 -5.55 -3.23 -11.21
CA ILE A 226 -4.19 -3.55 -11.71
C ILE A 226 -3.62 -2.37 -12.53
N GLY A 227 -4.45 -1.38 -12.87
CA GLY A 227 -4.06 -0.18 -13.58
C GLY A 227 -4.13 -0.30 -15.11
N THR A 228 -4.41 -1.47 -15.69
CA THR A 228 -4.26 -1.69 -17.15
C THR A 228 -5.53 -1.50 -17.96
N ASN A 229 -6.70 -1.51 -17.32
CA ASN A 229 -7.99 -1.33 -17.97
C ASN A 229 -8.66 -0.03 -17.53
N PHE A 230 -9.04 0.78 -18.52
CA PHE A 230 -9.63 2.10 -18.36
C PHE A 230 -11.10 1.99 -18.76
N ILE A 231 -11.98 2.30 -17.82
CA ILE A 231 -13.43 2.17 -17.99
C ILE A 231 -13.99 3.57 -18.25
N PHE A 232 -14.63 3.72 -19.39
CA PHE A 232 -15.18 4.98 -19.88
C PHE A 232 -16.70 4.92 -19.96
N GLU A 233 -17.33 6.08 -19.85
CA GLU A 233 -18.74 6.32 -20.11
C GLU A 233 -18.87 7.31 -21.27
N LYS A 234 -19.83 7.06 -22.17
CA LYS A 234 -20.13 8.01 -23.24
C LYS A 234 -20.97 9.16 -22.70
N GLY A 235 -20.51 10.38 -22.89
CA GLY A 235 -21.20 11.62 -22.55
C GLY A 235 -20.92 12.72 -23.56
N THR A 236 -21.07 13.97 -23.14
CA THR A 236 -20.76 15.14 -23.97
C THR A 236 -19.26 15.41 -24.00
N PRO A 237 -18.68 15.87 -25.12
CA PRO A 237 -17.32 16.41 -25.16
C PRO A 237 -17.02 17.34 -24.00
N SER A 238 -15.85 17.18 -23.38
CA SER A 238 -15.39 18.04 -22.29
C SER A 238 -13.88 18.21 -22.30
N HIS A 239 -13.41 19.31 -21.75
CA HIS A 239 -11.99 19.59 -21.57
C HIS A 239 -11.53 19.13 -20.18
N VAL A 240 -10.75 18.05 -20.16
CA VAL A 240 -10.23 17.44 -18.93
C VAL A 240 -8.73 17.28 -19.04
N SER A 241 -8.01 17.83 -18.06
CA SER A 241 -6.58 17.61 -17.91
C SER A 241 -6.36 16.37 -17.05
N PHE A 242 -5.42 15.54 -17.46
CA PHE A 242 -4.98 14.36 -16.70
C PHE A 242 -3.53 14.51 -16.30
N VAL A 243 -3.20 14.15 -15.07
CA VAL A 243 -1.82 14.16 -14.55
C VAL A 243 -1.49 12.82 -13.93
N CYS A 244 -0.46 12.17 -14.46
CA CYS A 244 0.14 10.97 -13.92
C CYS A 244 1.32 11.35 -13.03
N ASP A 245 1.13 11.23 -11.72
CA ASP A 245 2.17 11.57 -10.76
C ASP A 245 2.84 10.33 -10.17
N TYR A 246 4.14 10.44 -9.92
CA TYR A 246 5.00 9.39 -9.38
C TYR A 246 5.65 9.82 -8.07
N GLN A 247 5.37 9.06 -7.01
CA GLN A 247 5.89 9.34 -5.67
C GLN A 247 6.51 8.10 -5.04
N ILE A 248 7.77 8.22 -4.60
CA ILE A 248 8.46 7.17 -3.84
C ILE A 248 7.92 7.10 -2.40
N LYS A 249 7.57 8.24 -1.82
CA LYS A 249 6.95 8.32 -0.49
C LYS A 249 5.86 9.36 -0.54
N THR A 250 4.61 8.93 -0.43
CA THR A 250 3.48 9.86 -0.27
C THR A 250 3.30 10.21 1.21
N THR A 251 3.25 11.51 1.47
CA THR A 251 2.76 12.00 2.75
C THR A 251 1.27 11.66 2.88
N PRO A 252 0.78 11.45 4.10
CA PRO A 252 -0.63 11.08 4.27
C PRO A 252 -1.59 12.19 3.84
N SER A 253 -1.19 13.46 3.93
CA SER A 253 -1.93 14.64 3.47
C SER A 253 -1.84 14.90 1.95
N TYR A 254 -1.09 14.09 1.20
CA TYR A 254 -0.85 14.34 -0.23
C TYR A 254 -2.15 14.42 -1.04
N ALA A 255 -3.06 13.46 -0.81
CA ALA A 255 -4.32 13.42 -1.54
C ALA A 255 -5.25 14.59 -1.18
N ASP A 256 -5.26 15.01 0.10
CA ASP A 256 -6.09 16.10 0.59
C ASP A 256 -5.72 17.43 -0.08
N ILE A 257 -4.42 17.70 -0.24
CA ILE A 257 -3.93 18.93 -0.88
C ILE A 257 -4.46 19.01 -2.32
N HIS A 258 -4.32 17.95 -3.12
CA HIS A 258 -4.76 17.97 -4.51
C HIS A 258 -6.29 17.99 -4.65
N LYS A 259 -7.02 17.24 -3.81
CA LYS A 259 -8.48 17.27 -3.80
C LYS A 259 -9.02 18.66 -3.42
N SER A 260 -8.37 19.35 -2.47
CA SER A 260 -8.74 20.72 -2.11
C SER A 260 -8.51 21.74 -3.24
N ALA A 261 -7.62 21.44 -4.17
CA ALA A 261 -7.35 22.24 -5.37
C ALA A 261 -8.25 21.87 -6.57
N GLY A 262 -9.27 21.01 -6.38
CA GLY A 262 -10.21 20.62 -7.42
C GLY A 262 -9.82 19.39 -8.25
N TRP A 263 -8.70 18.72 -7.92
CA TRP A 263 -8.30 17.49 -8.60
C TRP A 263 -9.07 16.28 -8.09
N GLN A 264 -9.53 15.44 -9.02
CA GLN A 264 -10.15 14.15 -8.74
C GLN A 264 -9.13 13.02 -8.90
N LEU A 265 -9.06 12.12 -7.91
CA LEU A 265 -8.16 10.97 -7.95
C LEU A 265 -8.84 9.80 -8.70
N LYS A 266 -8.42 9.53 -9.94
CA LYS A 266 -8.99 8.46 -10.78
C LYS A 266 -8.29 7.10 -10.63
N PHE A 267 -7.04 7.09 -10.15
CA PHE A 267 -6.32 5.84 -9.88
C PHE A 267 -5.21 6.05 -8.85
N THR A 268 -4.95 5.03 -8.04
CA THR A 268 -3.71 4.91 -7.28
C THR A 268 -3.21 3.47 -7.36
N SER A 269 -1.90 3.29 -7.57
CA SER A 269 -1.29 1.97 -7.54
C SER A 269 -1.48 1.32 -6.16
N PRO A 270 -1.65 -0.01 -6.10
CA PRO A 270 -1.84 -0.73 -4.85
C PRO A 270 -0.55 -0.91 -4.04
N TYR A 271 0.60 -0.55 -4.63
CA TYR A 271 1.93 -0.73 -4.05
C TYR A 271 2.34 0.51 -3.26
N SER A 272 2.86 0.29 -2.05
CA SER A 272 3.15 1.39 -1.13
C SER A 272 4.58 1.93 -1.21
N LEU A 273 5.51 1.27 -1.91
CA LEU A 273 6.89 1.77 -2.11
C LEU A 273 7.00 2.76 -3.29
N THR A 274 6.14 2.58 -4.29
CA THR A 274 6.09 3.42 -5.47
C THR A 274 4.62 3.66 -5.80
N LYS A 275 4.19 4.90 -5.60
CA LYS A 275 2.81 5.30 -5.83
C LYS A 275 2.74 5.96 -7.20
N HIS A 276 1.99 5.34 -8.10
CA HIS A 276 1.53 5.99 -9.33
C HIS A 276 0.10 6.42 -9.09
N SER A 277 -0.18 7.71 -9.24
CA SER A 277 -1.54 8.25 -9.14
C SER A 277 -1.94 8.92 -10.44
N LEU A 278 -3.19 8.69 -10.85
CA LEU A 278 -3.80 9.40 -11.97
C LEU A 278 -4.82 10.38 -11.40
N TRP A 279 -4.61 11.65 -11.72
CA TRP A 279 -5.47 12.74 -11.34
C TRP A 279 -6.15 13.33 -12.57
N SER A 280 -7.35 13.87 -12.40
CA SER A 280 -8.07 14.58 -13.44
C SER A 280 -8.68 15.87 -12.93
N GLN A 281 -8.71 16.91 -13.75
CA GLN A 281 -9.37 18.17 -13.47
C GLN A 281 -10.00 18.72 -14.73
N GLU A 282 -11.27 19.10 -14.65
CA GLU A 282 -12.00 19.76 -15.75
C GLU A 282 -11.61 21.24 -15.82
N TYR A 283 -11.63 21.81 -17.02
CA TYR A 283 -11.35 23.22 -17.26
C TYR A 283 -12.24 23.77 -18.37
N ALA A 284 -12.48 25.07 -18.38
CA ALA A 284 -13.29 25.71 -19.42
C ALA A 284 -12.47 26.05 -20.67
N GLU A 285 -13.17 26.21 -21.80
CA GLU A 285 -12.54 26.67 -23.04
C GLU A 285 -11.96 28.08 -22.86
N GLY A 286 -10.66 28.24 -23.14
CA GLY A 286 -9.93 29.49 -22.94
C GLY A 286 -9.23 29.63 -21.59
N GLU A 287 -9.42 28.70 -20.65
CA GLU A 287 -8.61 28.60 -19.44
C GLU A 287 -7.27 27.88 -19.70
N ASP A 288 -6.26 28.21 -18.90
CA ASP A 288 -4.99 27.49 -18.93
C ASP A 288 -5.20 26.04 -18.47
N ILE A 289 -4.59 25.10 -19.21
CA ILE A 289 -4.69 23.67 -18.90
C ILE A 289 -4.15 23.43 -17.48
N PRO A 290 -4.97 22.88 -16.55
CA PRO A 290 -4.54 22.62 -15.18
C PRO A 290 -3.37 21.63 -15.15
N ARG A 291 -2.32 21.96 -14.39
CA ARG A 291 -1.17 21.09 -14.14
C ARG A 291 -0.77 21.14 -12.67
N PHE A 292 -0.13 20.09 -12.18
CA PHE A 292 0.46 20.09 -10.82
C PHE A 292 1.59 21.10 -10.67
N THR A 293 2.37 21.31 -11.73
CA THR A 293 3.43 22.31 -11.76
C THR A 293 3.61 22.83 -13.17
N TYR A 294 3.82 24.15 -13.26
CA TYR A 294 4.18 24.85 -14.49
C TYR A 294 5.70 25.07 -14.60
N ASP A 295 6.48 24.67 -13.58
CA ASP A 295 7.94 24.78 -13.58
C ASP A 295 8.60 23.58 -14.27
N ASP A 296 9.37 23.86 -15.32
CA ASP A 296 10.17 22.90 -16.07
C ASP A 296 11.17 22.14 -15.20
N ALA A 297 11.73 22.79 -14.17
CA ALA A 297 12.71 22.16 -13.28
C ALA A 297 12.07 21.02 -12.47
N GLU A 298 10.85 21.24 -11.98
CA GLU A 298 10.08 20.24 -11.24
C GLU A 298 9.63 19.09 -12.15
N GLN A 299 9.21 19.39 -13.39
CA GLN A 299 8.88 18.37 -14.38
C GLN A 299 10.08 17.47 -14.70
N LYS A 300 11.26 18.07 -14.94
CA LYS A 300 12.51 17.31 -15.16
C LYS A 300 12.90 16.46 -13.95
N ALA A 301 12.67 16.97 -12.73
CA ALA A 301 12.88 16.20 -11.51
C ALA A 301 11.95 14.98 -11.44
N GLN A 302 10.68 15.11 -11.85
CA GLN A 302 9.73 13.99 -11.90
C GLN A 302 10.16 12.93 -12.93
N VAL A 303 10.55 13.35 -14.14
CA VAL A 303 11.08 12.45 -15.17
C VAL A 303 12.29 11.67 -14.65
N ARG A 304 13.22 12.36 -13.98
CA ARG A 304 14.41 11.72 -13.39
C ARG A 304 14.05 10.69 -12.32
N LYS A 305 13.06 10.97 -11.47
CA LYS A 305 12.57 10.00 -10.46
C LYS A 305 12.03 8.74 -11.12
N VAL A 306 11.17 8.88 -12.14
CA VAL A 306 10.62 7.74 -12.88
C VAL A 306 11.74 6.93 -13.53
N LEU A 307 12.72 7.60 -14.16
CA LEU A 307 13.84 6.93 -14.81
C LEU A 307 14.70 6.14 -13.82
N LEU A 308 15.09 6.75 -12.69
CA LEU A 308 15.83 6.07 -11.62
C LEU A 308 15.09 4.85 -11.08
N ALA A 309 13.78 4.98 -10.86
CA ALA A 309 12.95 3.89 -10.37
C ALA A 309 12.85 2.73 -11.38
N SER A 310 12.59 3.03 -12.65
CA SER A 310 12.57 2.04 -13.72
C SER A 310 13.91 1.34 -13.89
N THR A 311 15.03 2.07 -13.85
CA THR A 311 16.37 1.49 -13.89
C THR A 311 16.59 0.54 -12.71
N GLY A 312 16.17 0.92 -11.50
CA GLY A 312 16.23 0.05 -10.33
C GLY A 312 15.47 -1.26 -10.52
N VAL A 313 14.25 -1.21 -11.07
CA VAL A 313 13.44 -2.41 -11.38
C VAL A 313 14.14 -3.29 -12.41
N ILE A 314 14.66 -2.70 -13.49
CA ILE A 314 15.39 -3.44 -14.53
C ILE A 314 16.62 -4.14 -13.95
N MET A 315 17.45 -3.42 -13.20
CA MET A 315 18.66 -3.97 -12.58
C MET A 315 18.33 -5.11 -11.61
N TYR A 316 17.26 -4.95 -10.82
CA TYR A 316 16.79 -6.00 -9.93
C TYR A 316 16.35 -7.25 -10.68
N THR A 317 15.56 -7.11 -11.76
CA THR A 317 15.14 -8.25 -12.58
C THR A 317 16.34 -8.94 -13.24
N LEU A 318 17.31 -8.18 -13.77
CA LEU A 318 18.53 -8.73 -14.34
C LEU A 318 19.37 -9.48 -13.29
N ALA A 319 19.46 -8.96 -12.07
CA ALA A 319 20.17 -9.62 -10.98
C ALA A 319 19.51 -10.95 -10.58
N ILE A 320 18.18 -11.01 -10.50
CA ILE A 320 17.46 -12.27 -10.22
C ILE A 320 17.75 -13.31 -11.31
N ILE A 321 17.66 -12.90 -12.57
CA ILE A 321 17.89 -13.80 -13.71
C ILE A 321 19.34 -14.28 -13.69
N PHE A 322 20.30 -13.40 -13.44
CA PHE A 322 21.70 -13.77 -13.31
C PHE A 322 21.94 -14.78 -12.18
N ILE A 323 21.40 -14.52 -10.98
CA ILE A 323 21.50 -15.44 -9.84
C ILE A 323 20.88 -16.79 -10.19
N TYR A 324 19.72 -16.80 -10.85
CA TYR A 324 19.05 -18.03 -11.26
C TYR A 324 19.90 -18.83 -12.26
N LEU A 325 20.42 -18.18 -13.31
CA LEU A 325 21.27 -18.84 -14.31
C LEU A 325 22.54 -19.39 -13.67
N TRP A 326 23.17 -18.63 -12.77
CA TRP A 326 24.33 -19.08 -12.01
C TRP A 326 24.03 -20.30 -11.13
N MET A 327 22.88 -20.29 -10.42
CA MET A 327 22.43 -21.45 -9.65
C MET A 327 22.13 -22.63 -10.57
N GLY A 328 21.41 -22.44 -11.68
CA GLY A 328 21.09 -23.49 -12.64
C GLY A 328 22.33 -24.22 -13.14
N GLN A 329 23.35 -23.47 -13.58
CA GLN A 329 24.64 -24.02 -13.99
C GLN A 329 25.38 -24.73 -12.84
N SER A 330 25.25 -24.24 -11.60
CA SER A 330 25.88 -24.86 -10.44
C SER A 330 25.18 -26.16 -9.99
N PHE A 331 23.89 -26.32 -10.30
CA PHE A 331 23.04 -27.44 -9.88
C PHE A 331 22.65 -28.40 -11.02
N GLU A 332 23.23 -28.24 -12.22
CA GLU A 332 22.98 -29.02 -13.45
C GLU A 332 23.17 -30.55 -13.32
N ARG A 333 23.55 -31.07 -12.15
CA ARG A 333 23.78 -32.52 -11.94
C ARG A 333 22.55 -33.34 -11.58
N GLN A 334 21.36 -32.79 -11.31
CA GLN A 334 20.26 -33.58 -10.72
C GLN A 334 18.83 -33.37 -11.26
N VAL A 335 18.56 -32.44 -12.17
CA VAL A 335 17.18 -32.17 -12.67
C VAL A 335 17.05 -32.60 -14.12
N GLY A 336 16.03 -33.41 -14.44
CA GLY A 336 15.78 -33.92 -15.79
C GLY A 336 15.61 -32.81 -16.84
N TRP A 337 16.05 -33.09 -18.07
CA TRP A 337 16.24 -32.12 -19.15
C TRP A 337 14.99 -31.29 -19.48
N ASN A 338 13.78 -31.84 -19.37
CA ASN A 338 12.54 -31.18 -19.79
C ASN A 338 12.10 -30.00 -18.91
N VAL A 339 12.33 -30.05 -17.59
CA VAL A 339 11.90 -28.97 -16.67
C VAL A 339 12.90 -27.81 -16.71
N HIS A 340 14.19 -28.13 -16.83
CA HIS A 340 15.24 -27.12 -16.91
C HIS A 340 15.07 -26.23 -18.15
N SER A 341 14.92 -26.82 -19.34
CA SER A 341 14.73 -26.08 -20.58
C SER A 341 13.46 -25.22 -20.58
N PHE A 342 12.36 -25.70 -19.98
CA PHE A 342 11.15 -24.89 -19.85
C PHE A 342 11.39 -23.62 -19.02
N ILE A 343 12.07 -23.74 -17.88
CA ILE A 343 12.34 -22.59 -17.01
C ILE A 343 13.33 -21.62 -17.68
N GLU A 344 14.34 -22.11 -18.39
CA GLU A 344 15.25 -21.28 -19.19
C GLU A 344 14.49 -20.43 -20.22
N TRP A 345 13.59 -21.05 -20.98
CA TRP A 345 12.74 -20.35 -21.94
C TRP A 345 11.83 -19.33 -21.27
N ALA A 346 11.20 -19.69 -20.14
CA ALA A 346 10.39 -18.76 -19.37
C ALA A 346 11.19 -17.54 -18.89
N MET A 347 12.46 -17.75 -18.48
CA MET A 347 13.35 -16.67 -18.07
C MET A 347 13.76 -15.78 -19.24
N ILE A 348 14.09 -16.34 -20.40
CA ILE A 348 14.39 -15.57 -21.61
C ILE A 348 13.18 -14.71 -22.01
N ILE A 349 11.98 -15.29 -22.01
CA ILE A 349 10.74 -14.55 -22.30
C ILE A 349 10.52 -13.44 -21.26
N SER A 350 10.84 -13.66 -20.00
CA SER A 350 10.71 -12.66 -18.94
C SER A 350 11.58 -11.41 -19.17
N LEU A 351 12.70 -11.53 -19.90
CA LEU A 351 13.58 -10.40 -20.27
C LEU A 351 12.92 -9.38 -21.21
N LEU A 352 11.87 -9.79 -21.93
CA LEU A 352 11.12 -8.87 -22.80
C LEU A 352 10.45 -7.75 -21.99
N SER A 353 10.05 -8.03 -20.74
CA SER A 353 9.39 -7.03 -19.90
C SER A 353 10.34 -5.90 -19.45
N PRO A 354 11.52 -6.16 -18.84
CA PRO A 354 12.50 -5.11 -18.54
C PRO A 354 12.94 -4.31 -19.76
N LEU A 355 13.13 -4.97 -20.90
CA LEU A 355 13.52 -4.28 -22.14
C LEU A 355 12.43 -3.31 -22.61
N MET A 356 11.16 -3.75 -22.58
CA MET A 356 10.03 -2.88 -22.90
C MET A 356 9.94 -1.67 -21.95
N ILE A 357 10.12 -1.90 -20.65
CA ILE A 357 10.14 -0.84 -19.63
C ILE A 357 11.27 0.17 -19.91
N MET A 358 12.45 -0.33 -20.25
CA MET A 358 13.63 0.49 -20.57
C MET A 358 13.37 1.38 -21.77
N ILE A 359 12.92 0.80 -22.89
CA ILE A 359 12.65 1.53 -24.15
C ILE A 359 11.60 2.61 -23.91
N LYS A 360 10.50 2.26 -23.24
CA LYS A 360 9.41 3.21 -22.93
C LYS A 360 9.88 4.37 -22.06
N THR A 361 10.56 4.07 -20.96
CA THR A 361 11.03 5.09 -20.01
C THR A 361 12.09 5.99 -20.65
N PHE A 362 12.99 5.43 -21.48
CA PHE A 362 14.01 6.21 -22.17
C PHE A 362 13.39 7.15 -23.22
N ASN A 363 12.44 6.64 -24.01
CA ASN A 363 11.70 7.47 -24.97
C ASN A 363 10.90 8.58 -24.29
N TYR A 364 10.31 8.30 -23.12
CA TYR A 364 9.67 9.32 -22.29
C TYR A 364 10.66 10.41 -21.86
N ALA A 365 11.84 10.03 -21.37
CA ALA A 365 12.87 10.98 -20.97
C ALA A 365 13.37 11.85 -22.15
N ILE A 366 13.49 11.27 -23.35
CA ILE A 366 13.85 12.03 -24.56
C ILE A 366 12.77 13.07 -24.88
N ARG A 367 11.49 12.67 -24.91
CA ARG A 367 10.38 13.57 -25.24
C ARG A 367 10.28 14.73 -24.26
N MET A 368 10.41 14.45 -22.96
CA MET A 368 10.37 15.50 -21.93
C MET A 368 11.58 16.43 -21.96
N ARG A 369 12.68 16.04 -22.63
CA ARG A 369 13.81 16.93 -22.89
C ARG A 369 13.58 17.87 -24.08
N SER A 370 12.77 17.44 -25.06
CA SER A 370 12.48 18.21 -26.28
C SER A 370 11.26 19.14 -26.18
N VAL A 371 10.53 19.12 -25.07
CA VAL A 371 9.37 20.01 -24.82
C VAL A 371 9.82 21.40 -24.32
N ASN A 372 11.13 21.67 -24.29
CA ASN A 372 11.75 22.96 -23.95
C ASN A 372 12.17 23.73 -25.21
#